data_AF-A0AA42BBX2-F1
#
_entry.id   AF-A0AA42BBX2-F1
#
_cell.length_a   1.000
_cell.length_b   1.000
_cell.length_c   1.000
_cell.angle_alpha   90.00
_cell.angle_beta   90.00
_cell.angle_gamma   90.00
#
_symmetry.space_group_name_H-M   'P 1'
#
loop_
_entity.id
_entity.type
_entity.pdbx_description
1 polymer ?
#
loop_
_entity_poly.entity_id
_entity_poly.type
_entity_poly.pdbx_seq_one_letter_code
_entity_poly.pdbx_strand_id
1 'polypeptide(L)'
;MRSRDVLDLLAASGPFASYAERVMLYGRFVGSWDVEATWYDSEEVRRSTGEWHFAWVLGGRGVQDVLYGAGAPPDRFGTTLRCYDPEKDAWHIAWMQPASGEFVYLQGRQVGDDIVQEVLFPVAGGQCERWRFTEIAPDSFRWLGEVSKDGGATWELVQEMRARRRA
;
A
#
# COMPACT_ATOMS: atom_id res chain seq x y z
N MET A 1 -36.20 -5.77 4.91
CA MET A 1 -34.75 -6.00 5.10
C MET A 1 -34.13 -4.63 5.36
N ARG A 2 -33.49 -4.39 6.53
CA ARG A 2 -32.80 -3.10 6.73
C ARG A 2 -31.69 -3.00 5.67
N SER A 3 -31.67 -1.93 4.89
CA SER A 3 -30.57 -1.62 3.99
C SER A 3 -29.30 -1.57 4.83
N ARG A 4 -28.30 -2.39 4.51
CA ARG A 4 -26.97 -2.30 5.12
C ARG A 4 -26.16 -1.30 4.32
N ASP A 5 -25.51 -0.37 5.00
CA ASP A 5 -24.57 0.54 4.35
C ASP A 5 -23.40 -0.25 3.76
N VAL A 6 -22.87 0.18 2.62
CA VAL A 6 -21.77 -0.55 1.96
C VAL A 6 -20.49 -0.54 2.81
N LEU A 7 -20.24 0.51 3.58
CA LEU A 7 -19.08 0.61 4.45
C LEU A 7 -19.20 -0.35 5.64
N ASP A 8 -20.41 -0.55 6.16
CA ASP A 8 -20.68 -1.55 7.21
C ASP A 8 -20.47 -2.99 6.69
N LEU A 9 -20.80 -3.25 5.43
CA LEU A 9 -20.58 -4.55 4.79
C LEU A 9 -19.11 -4.80 4.46
N LEU A 10 -18.38 -3.73 4.18
CA LEU A 10 -16.97 -3.77 3.83
C LEU A 10 -16.09 -3.95 5.07
N ALA A 11 -16.39 -3.25 6.16
CA ALA A 11 -15.56 -3.22 7.36
C ALA A 11 -15.46 -4.60 8.05
N ALA A 12 -14.29 -4.85 8.63
CA ALA A 12 -14.05 -5.98 9.53
C ALA A 12 -13.28 -5.51 10.77
N SER A 13 -13.44 -6.22 11.88
CA SER A 13 -12.79 -5.88 13.15
C SER A 13 -11.39 -6.50 13.32
N GLY A 14 -11.00 -7.43 12.46
CA GLY A 14 -9.78 -8.21 12.64
C GLY A 14 -9.49 -9.15 11.48
N PRO A 15 -8.39 -9.92 11.58
CA PRO A 15 -7.96 -10.85 10.54
C PRO A 15 -8.92 -12.03 10.38
N PHE A 16 -9.00 -12.56 9.17
CA PHE A 16 -9.71 -13.80 8.91
C PHE A 16 -9.05 -14.99 9.64
N ALA A 17 -9.80 -15.63 10.53
CA ALA A 17 -9.24 -16.58 11.51
C ALA A 17 -8.47 -17.77 10.89
N SER A 18 -8.93 -18.34 9.78
CA SER A 18 -8.29 -19.53 9.19
C SER A 18 -6.90 -19.27 8.61
N TYR A 19 -6.54 -18.00 8.34
CA TYR A 19 -5.22 -17.62 7.80
C TYR A 19 -4.63 -16.43 8.57
N ALA A 20 -4.93 -16.31 9.87
CA ALA A 20 -4.63 -15.14 10.69
C ALA A 20 -3.16 -14.70 10.56
N GLU A 21 -2.20 -15.61 10.70
CA GLU A 21 -0.77 -15.30 10.58
C GLU A 21 -0.39 -14.76 9.20
N ARG A 22 -0.99 -15.28 8.13
CA ARG A 22 -0.69 -14.88 6.75
C ARG A 22 -1.28 -13.52 6.42
N VAL A 23 -2.52 -13.28 6.84
CA VAL A 23 -3.17 -11.97 6.60
C VAL A 23 -2.53 -10.85 7.43
N MET A 24 -1.84 -11.18 8.53
CA MET A 24 -1.06 -10.22 9.32
C MET A 24 0.18 -9.66 8.60
N LEU A 25 0.52 -10.13 7.39
CA LEU A 25 1.56 -9.51 6.56
C LEU A 25 1.26 -8.02 6.34
N TYR A 26 0.04 -7.68 5.89
CA TYR A 26 -0.42 -6.28 5.83
C TYR A 26 -1.26 -5.88 7.04
N GLY A 27 -1.87 -6.85 7.74
CA GLY A 27 -2.66 -6.58 8.94
C GLY A 27 -1.94 -5.79 10.03
N ARG A 28 -0.60 -5.92 10.10
CA ARG A 28 0.26 -5.15 11.01
C ARG A 28 0.20 -3.63 10.81
N PHE A 29 -0.22 -3.16 9.62
CA PHE A 29 -0.35 -1.73 9.33
C PHE A 29 -1.70 -1.16 9.74
N VAL A 30 -2.69 -1.98 10.13
CA VAL A 30 -4.01 -1.49 10.56
C VAL A 30 -3.88 -0.45 11.67
N GLY A 31 -4.55 0.69 11.46
CA GLY A 31 -4.40 1.91 12.26
C GLY A 31 -4.12 3.14 11.41
N SER A 32 -3.81 4.24 12.10
CA SER A 32 -3.57 5.56 11.52
C SER A 32 -2.10 5.95 11.65
N TRP A 33 -1.56 6.59 10.63
CA TRP A 33 -0.15 6.92 10.53
C TRP A 33 0.04 8.33 10.00
N ASP A 34 0.95 9.08 10.60
CA ASP A 34 1.49 10.30 10.03
C ASP A 34 2.59 9.93 9.04
N VAL A 35 2.59 10.59 7.87
CA VAL A 35 3.51 10.28 6.77
C VAL A 35 4.34 11.50 6.39
N GLU A 36 5.64 11.30 6.26
CA GLU A 36 6.56 12.20 5.57
C GLU A 36 6.94 11.57 4.23
N ALA A 37 6.54 12.20 3.13
CA ALA A 37 6.78 11.74 1.77
C ALA A 37 7.86 12.58 1.08
N THR A 38 8.77 11.91 0.39
CA THR A 38 9.82 12.51 -0.44
C THR A 38 9.74 11.90 -1.84
N TRP A 39 9.74 12.74 -2.86
CA TRP A 39 9.85 12.34 -4.26
C TRP A 39 11.21 12.78 -4.79
N TYR A 40 11.86 11.90 -5.53
CA TYR A 40 13.15 12.13 -6.19
C TYR A 40 12.87 12.25 -7.69
N ASP A 41 12.64 13.49 -8.14
CA ASP A 41 12.63 13.79 -9.57
C ASP A 41 14.07 14.00 -10.05
N SER A 42 14.34 13.92 -11.36
CA SER A 42 15.70 13.96 -11.93
C SER A 42 16.47 15.23 -11.59
N GLU A 43 15.78 16.30 -11.19
CA GLU A 43 16.39 17.60 -10.87
C GLU A 43 15.92 18.21 -9.53
N GLU A 44 14.85 17.69 -8.90
CA GLU A 44 14.27 18.28 -7.69
C GLU A 44 13.83 17.23 -6.66
N VAL A 45 14.08 17.53 -5.39
CA VAL A 45 13.57 16.75 -4.25
C VAL A 45 12.34 17.45 -3.67
N ARG A 46 11.17 16.89 -3.89
CA ARG A 46 9.91 17.39 -3.34
C ARG A 46 9.58 16.68 -2.04
N ARG A 47 9.11 17.42 -1.02
CA ARG A 47 8.65 16.86 0.26
C ARG A 47 7.22 17.27 0.57
N SER A 48 6.47 16.38 1.22
CA SER A 48 5.12 16.63 1.73
C SER A 48 4.89 15.83 2.99
N THR A 49 3.94 16.27 3.80
CA THR A 49 3.36 15.46 4.88
C THR A 49 1.97 14.97 4.48
N GLY A 50 1.43 14.00 5.23
CA GLY A 50 0.13 13.41 4.99
C GLY A 50 -0.27 12.41 6.07
N GLU A 51 -1.37 11.72 5.83
CA GLU A 51 -1.88 10.67 6.71
C GLU A 51 -2.19 9.40 5.90
N TRP A 52 -1.97 8.24 6.52
CA TRP A 52 -2.25 6.94 5.94
C TRP A 52 -3.02 6.08 6.93
N HIS A 53 -4.23 5.66 6.55
CA HIS A 53 -5.13 4.89 7.40
C HIS A 53 -5.40 3.54 6.81
N PHE A 54 -5.22 2.48 7.59
CA PHE A 54 -5.43 1.10 7.18
C PHE A 54 -6.53 0.46 8.02
N ALA A 55 -7.41 -0.30 7.38
CA ALA A 55 -8.50 -1.03 8.03
C ALA A 55 -8.63 -2.44 7.47
N TRP A 56 -9.09 -3.36 8.31
CA TRP A 56 -9.55 -4.68 7.88
C TRP A 56 -10.84 -4.54 7.08
N VAL A 57 -10.93 -5.27 5.97
CA VAL A 57 -12.12 -5.32 5.13
C VAL A 57 -12.46 -6.75 4.71
N LEU A 58 -13.67 -6.94 4.17
CA LEU A 58 -14.14 -8.18 3.57
C LEU A 58 -14.00 -9.39 4.52
N GLY A 59 -14.48 -9.21 5.76
CA GLY A 59 -14.41 -10.25 6.81
C GLY A 59 -12.98 -10.57 7.26
N GLY A 60 -12.04 -9.64 7.10
CA GLY A 60 -10.64 -9.80 7.51
C GLY A 60 -9.76 -10.49 6.48
N ARG A 61 -10.27 -10.68 5.25
CA ARG A 61 -9.52 -11.26 4.11
C ARG A 61 -8.75 -10.23 3.31
N GLY A 62 -9.05 -8.96 3.51
CA GLY A 62 -8.33 -7.85 2.90
C GLY A 62 -7.98 -6.76 3.89
N VAL A 63 -7.00 -5.96 3.50
CA VAL A 63 -6.67 -4.69 4.13
C VAL A 63 -6.87 -3.62 3.07
N GLN A 64 -7.67 -2.62 3.41
CA GLN A 64 -7.81 -1.42 2.59
C GLN A 64 -7.15 -0.24 3.31
N ASP A 65 -6.53 0.64 2.54
CA ASP A 65 -6.00 1.88 3.06
C ASP A 65 -6.52 3.11 2.34
N VAL A 66 -6.41 4.26 3.00
CA VAL A 66 -6.60 5.58 2.40
C VAL A 66 -5.38 6.43 2.73
N LEU A 67 -4.78 7.02 1.71
CA LEU A 67 -3.57 7.84 1.79
C LEU A 67 -3.85 9.22 1.18
N TYR A 68 -3.46 10.28 1.88
CA TYR A 68 -3.60 11.65 1.39
C TYR A 68 -2.56 12.61 1.97
N GLY A 69 -2.26 13.66 1.22
CA GLY A 69 -1.39 14.75 1.69
C GLY A 69 -2.10 15.67 2.68
N ALA A 70 -1.32 16.35 3.52
CA ALA A 70 -1.85 17.32 4.47
C ALA A 70 -2.64 18.43 3.76
N GLY A 71 -3.88 18.68 4.20
CA GLY A 71 -4.78 19.67 3.59
C GLY A 71 -5.38 19.26 2.25
N ALA A 72 -5.15 18.02 1.77
CA ALA A 72 -5.77 17.52 0.56
C ALA A 72 -7.30 17.40 0.74
N PRO A 73 -8.11 17.82 -0.24
CA PRO A 73 -9.55 17.55 -0.22
C PRO A 73 -9.84 16.06 -0.49
N PRO A 74 -11.00 15.53 -0.05
CA PRO A 74 -11.32 14.10 -0.17
C PRO A 74 -11.28 13.51 -1.59
N ASP A 75 -11.56 14.32 -2.61
CA ASP A 75 -11.48 13.91 -4.02
C ASP A 75 -10.04 13.65 -4.50
N ARG A 76 -9.03 14.06 -3.72
CA ARG A 76 -7.61 13.82 -3.98
C ARG A 76 -7.05 12.59 -3.26
N PHE A 77 -7.86 11.89 -2.47
CA PHE A 77 -7.39 10.74 -1.70
C PHE A 77 -7.07 9.55 -2.62
N GLY A 78 -6.02 8.81 -2.28
CA GLY A 78 -5.71 7.52 -2.88
C GLY A 78 -6.16 6.38 -1.97
N THR A 79 -6.43 5.21 -2.54
CA THR A 79 -6.74 4.00 -1.77
C THR A 79 -6.04 2.78 -2.35
N THR A 80 -5.55 1.91 -1.49
CA THR A 80 -5.09 0.58 -1.86
C THR A 80 -5.99 -0.48 -1.26
N LEU A 81 -6.49 -1.40 -2.07
CA LEU A 81 -7.11 -2.65 -1.60
C LEU A 81 -6.12 -3.81 -1.78
N ARG A 82 -5.87 -4.57 -0.71
CA ARG A 82 -5.02 -5.77 -0.73
C ARG A 82 -5.83 -6.96 -0.26
N CYS A 83 -5.90 -8.02 -1.06
CA CYS A 83 -6.62 -9.26 -0.74
C CYS A 83 -5.67 -10.46 -0.81
N TYR A 84 -5.70 -11.32 0.20
CA TYR A 84 -4.84 -12.51 0.26
C TYR A 84 -5.44 -13.68 -0.52
N ASP A 85 -4.61 -14.30 -1.37
CA ASP A 85 -4.92 -15.51 -2.14
C ASP A 85 -4.17 -16.72 -1.54
N PRO A 86 -4.88 -17.61 -0.82
CA PRO A 86 -4.24 -18.75 -0.16
C PRO A 86 -3.75 -19.83 -1.14
N GLU A 87 -4.23 -19.86 -2.38
CA GLU A 87 -3.79 -20.83 -3.39
C GLU A 87 -2.43 -20.44 -3.97
N LYS A 88 -2.19 -19.14 -4.15
CA LYS A 88 -0.93 -18.60 -4.69
C LYS A 88 0.07 -18.19 -3.60
N ASP A 89 -0.37 -18.18 -2.35
CA ASP A 89 0.35 -17.61 -1.22
C ASP A 89 0.87 -16.19 -1.51
N ALA A 90 -0.01 -15.36 -2.05
CA ALA A 90 0.31 -14.02 -2.51
C ALA A 90 -0.84 -13.04 -2.25
N TRP A 91 -0.54 -11.76 -2.35
CA TRP A 91 -1.53 -10.70 -2.24
C TRP A 91 -1.81 -10.09 -3.61
N HIS A 92 -3.10 -9.97 -3.94
CA HIS A 92 -3.56 -9.16 -5.06
C HIS A 92 -3.82 -7.74 -4.58
N ILE A 93 -3.22 -6.77 -5.25
CA ILE A 93 -3.20 -5.38 -4.80
C ILE A 93 -3.67 -4.48 -5.93
N ALA A 94 -4.61 -3.61 -5.62
CA ALA A 94 -5.05 -2.54 -6.51
C ALA A 94 -4.95 -1.22 -5.79
N TRP A 95 -4.09 -0.34 -6.29
CA TRP A 95 -4.02 1.05 -5.86
C TRP A 95 -4.66 1.97 -6.90
N MET A 96 -5.31 3.01 -6.42
CA MET A 96 -5.94 4.01 -7.28
C MET A 96 -5.98 5.38 -6.62
N GLN A 97 -5.68 6.41 -7.42
CA GLN A 97 -5.89 7.81 -7.09
C GLN A 97 -6.51 8.52 -8.30
N PRO A 98 -7.85 8.51 -8.41
CA PRO A 98 -8.53 8.99 -9.62
C PRO A 98 -8.20 10.42 -10.02
N ALA A 99 -7.97 11.32 -9.05
CA ALA A 99 -7.65 12.71 -9.33
C ALA A 99 -6.26 12.94 -9.95
N SER A 100 -5.34 11.99 -9.86
CA SER A 100 -4.08 11.99 -10.62
C SER A 100 -4.13 11.06 -11.85
N GLY A 101 -5.21 10.30 -12.02
CA GLY A 101 -5.35 9.33 -13.11
C GLY A 101 -4.52 8.06 -12.91
N GLU A 102 -4.07 7.80 -11.69
CA GLU A 102 -3.16 6.68 -11.42
C GLU A 102 -3.91 5.44 -10.94
N PHE A 103 -3.64 4.31 -11.58
CA PHE A 103 -4.24 3.01 -11.32
C PHE A 103 -3.17 1.93 -11.48
N VAL A 104 -2.80 1.26 -10.39
CA VAL A 104 -1.68 0.31 -10.37
C VAL A 104 -2.13 -1.01 -9.78
N TYR A 105 -1.80 -2.10 -10.47
CA TYR A 105 -2.06 -3.46 -10.03
C TYR A 105 -0.75 -4.15 -9.68
N LEU A 106 -0.66 -4.68 -8.47
CA LEU A 106 0.55 -5.30 -7.95
C LEU A 106 0.27 -6.69 -7.37
N GLN A 107 1.33 -7.49 -7.31
CA GLN A 107 1.35 -8.72 -6.52
C GLN A 107 2.33 -8.58 -5.36
N GLY A 108 1.84 -8.82 -4.14
CA GLY A 108 2.58 -8.65 -2.88
C GLY A 108 2.99 -9.96 -2.24
N ARG A 109 4.20 -10.00 -1.67
CA ARG A 109 4.74 -11.14 -0.91
C ARG A 109 5.74 -10.69 0.14
N GLN A 110 5.97 -11.53 1.14
CA GLN A 110 7.08 -11.35 2.07
C GLN A 110 8.40 -11.73 1.41
N VAL A 111 9.44 -10.91 1.58
CA VAL A 111 10.81 -11.18 1.14
C VAL A 111 11.76 -10.84 2.28
N GLY A 112 12.20 -11.85 3.02
CA GLY A 112 12.93 -11.64 4.27
C GLY A 112 12.07 -10.88 5.28
N ASP A 113 12.61 -9.77 5.79
CA ASP A 113 11.92 -8.89 6.74
C ASP A 113 11.06 -7.82 6.05
N ASP A 114 11.21 -7.67 4.73
CA ASP A 114 10.50 -6.68 3.92
C ASP A 114 9.24 -7.30 3.27
N ILE A 115 8.35 -6.41 2.82
CA ILE A 115 7.22 -6.77 1.95
C ILE A 115 7.47 -6.14 0.60
N VAL A 116 7.43 -6.94 -0.46
CA VAL A 116 7.66 -6.48 -1.84
C VAL A 116 6.38 -6.64 -2.65
N GLN A 117 6.00 -5.58 -3.35
CA GLN A 117 4.85 -5.50 -4.25
C GLN A 117 5.37 -5.20 -5.65
N GLU A 118 5.16 -6.10 -6.59
CA GLU A 118 5.66 -5.95 -7.97
C GLU A 118 4.50 -5.60 -8.91
N VAL A 119 4.67 -4.57 -9.74
CA VAL A 119 3.65 -4.16 -10.72
C VAL A 119 3.48 -5.25 -11.78
N LEU A 120 2.23 -5.69 -12.00
CA LEU A 120 1.92 -6.82 -12.87
C LEU A 120 1.91 -6.47 -14.37
N PHE A 121 1.64 -5.22 -14.70
CA PHE A 121 1.53 -4.74 -16.08
C PHE A 121 2.57 -3.64 -16.35
N PRO A 122 3.86 -4.00 -16.46
CA PRO A 122 4.92 -3.04 -16.73
C PRO A 122 4.71 -2.32 -18.06
N VAL A 123 5.16 -1.07 -18.13
CA VAL A 123 5.11 -0.28 -19.37
C VAL A 123 6.00 -0.94 -20.44
N ALA A 124 5.63 -0.79 -21.71
CA ALA A 124 6.43 -1.28 -22.83
C ALA A 124 7.89 -0.78 -22.73
N GLY A 125 8.85 -1.66 -23.01
CA GLY A 125 10.28 -1.34 -22.92
C GLY A 125 11.01 -1.92 -21.71
N GLY A 126 10.36 -2.79 -20.92
CA GLY A 126 11.01 -3.49 -19.81
C GLY A 126 11.15 -2.67 -18.52
N GLN A 127 10.41 -1.56 -18.42
CA GLN A 127 10.34 -0.77 -17.21
C GLN A 127 9.58 -1.54 -16.13
N CYS A 128 10.25 -1.90 -15.05
CA CYS A 128 9.62 -2.53 -13.89
C CYS A 128 9.42 -1.49 -12.80
N GLU A 129 8.36 -1.68 -12.02
CA GLU A 129 8.11 -0.89 -10.83
C GLU A 129 7.82 -1.86 -9.68
N ARG A 130 8.38 -1.54 -8.51
CA ARG A 130 8.07 -2.26 -7.29
C ARG A 130 7.90 -1.28 -6.14
N TRP A 131 7.04 -1.65 -5.22
CA TRP A 131 6.85 -0.95 -3.96
C TRP A 131 7.25 -1.84 -2.81
N ARG A 132 7.97 -1.30 -1.83
CA ARG A 132 8.38 -2.08 -0.67
C ARG A 132 7.94 -1.43 0.63
N PHE A 133 7.56 -2.26 1.59
CA PHE A 133 7.55 -1.87 3.00
C PHE A 133 8.80 -2.45 3.65
N THR A 134 9.57 -1.60 4.32
CA THR A 134 10.86 -1.93 4.93
C THR A 134 10.94 -1.31 6.32
N GLU A 135 11.93 -1.73 7.10
CA GLU A 135 12.16 -1.18 8.45
C GLU A 135 10.89 -1.24 9.32
N ILE A 136 10.14 -2.34 9.22
CA ILE A 136 8.80 -2.47 9.79
C ILE A 136 8.90 -2.70 11.31
N ALA A 137 8.39 -1.75 12.07
CA ALA A 137 8.28 -1.78 13.53
C ALA A 137 6.81 -1.56 13.95
N PRO A 138 6.45 -1.76 15.25
CA PRO A 138 5.08 -1.57 15.71
C PRO A 138 4.51 -0.15 15.49
N ASP A 139 5.38 0.86 15.54
CA ASP A 139 5.05 2.28 15.50
C ASP A 139 5.73 3.04 14.34
N SER A 140 6.45 2.35 13.46
CA SER A 140 7.01 2.95 12.25
C SER A 140 7.21 1.96 11.12
N PHE A 141 7.20 2.45 9.90
CA PHE A 141 7.72 1.71 8.75
C PHE A 141 8.16 2.70 7.67
N ARG A 142 8.90 2.19 6.69
CA ARG A 142 9.30 2.92 5.50
C ARG A 142 8.65 2.28 4.28
N TRP A 143 8.12 3.09 3.39
CA TRP A 143 7.64 2.67 2.10
C TRP A 143 8.52 3.25 1.00
N LEU A 144 8.87 2.42 0.01
CA LEU A 144 9.74 2.77 -1.11
C LEU A 144 9.01 2.49 -2.42
N GLY A 145 8.99 3.48 -3.31
CA GLY A 145 8.63 3.32 -4.71
C GLY A 145 9.92 3.29 -5.54
N GLU A 146 10.16 2.19 -6.23
CA GLU A 146 11.38 1.97 -7.00
C GLU A 146 11.04 1.60 -8.44
N VAL A 147 11.80 2.17 -9.37
CA VAL A 147 11.68 1.89 -10.81
C VAL A 147 12.97 1.24 -11.30
N SER A 148 12.83 0.29 -12.20
CA SER A 148 13.93 -0.34 -12.93
C SER A 148 13.76 -0.10 -14.43
N LYS A 149 14.86 0.24 -15.10
CA LYS A 149 14.91 0.47 -16.56
C LYS A 149 15.60 -0.68 -17.31
N ASP A 150 16.08 -1.70 -16.58
CA ASP A 150 16.90 -2.79 -17.10
C ASP A 150 16.34 -4.18 -16.75
N GLY A 151 15.01 -4.28 -16.61
CA GLY A 151 14.32 -5.54 -16.33
C GLY A 151 14.53 -6.06 -14.91
N GLY A 152 14.77 -5.17 -13.95
CA GLY A 152 14.91 -5.49 -12.52
C GLY A 152 16.34 -5.74 -12.05
N ALA A 153 17.35 -5.52 -12.89
CA ALA A 153 18.75 -5.70 -12.51
C ALA A 153 19.24 -4.56 -11.59
N THR A 154 18.82 -3.33 -11.85
CA THR A 154 19.04 -2.16 -10.98
C THR A 154 17.73 -1.45 -10.66
N TRP A 155 17.69 -0.83 -9.49
CA TRP A 155 16.50 -0.16 -8.96
C TRP A 155 16.85 1.26 -8.53
N GLU A 156 16.09 2.22 -9.05
CA GLU A 156 16.17 3.65 -8.75
C GLU A 156 15.04 4.02 -7.80
N LEU A 157 15.37 4.63 -6.65
CA LEU A 157 14.38 5.11 -5.70
C LEU A 157 13.77 6.42 -6.23
N VAL A 158 12.47 6.39 -6.53
CA VAL A 158 11.72 7.55 -7.05
C VAL A 158 10.84 8.20 -5.99
N GLN A 159 10.43 7.43 -4.99
CA GLN A 159 9.61 7.92 -3.89
C GLN A 159 9.90 7.16 -2.60
N GLU A 160 9.86 7.89 -1.50
CA GLU A 160 9.98 7.36 -0.15
C GLU A 160 8.88 7.95 0.73
N MET A 161 8.32 7.13 1.61
CA MET A 161 7.45 7.58 2.69
C MET A 161 7.94 7.00 4.01
N ARG A 162 8.07 7.85 5.04
CA ARG A 162 8.30 7.43 6.43
C ARG A 162 7.01 7.57 7.20
N ALA A 163 6.51 6.47 7.73
CA ALA A 163 5.28 6.44 8.51
C ALA A 163 5.60 6.32 10.00
N ARG A 164 4.88 7.10 10.82
CA ARG A 164 4.89 7.01 12.28
C ARG A 164 3.46 6.80 12.76
N ARG A 165 3.26 5.87 13.69
CA ARG A 165 1.94 5.57 14.20
C ARG A 165 1.39 6.80 14.92
N ARG A 166 0.17 7.18 14.57
CA ARG A 166 -0.52 8.30 15.18
C ARG A 166 -1.08 7.87 16.54
N ALA A 167 -0.91 8.71 17.55
CA ALA A 167 -1.39 8.47 18.91
C ALA A 167 -2.92 8.52 19.03
#